data_AF-A0A821E2C9-F1
#
_entry.id   AF-A0A821E2C9-F1
#
_cell.length_a   1.000
_cell.length_b   1.000
_cell.length_c   1.000
_cell.angle_alpha   90.00
_cell.angle_beta   90.00
_cell.angle_gamma   90.00
#
_symmetry.space_group_name_H-M   'P 1'
#
loop_
_entity.id
_entity.type
_entity.pdbx_description
1 polymer ?
#
loop_
_entity_poly.entity_id
_entity_poly.type
_entity_poly.pdbx_seq_one_letter_code
_entity_poly.pdbx_strand_id
1 'polypeptide(L)'
;MSIYTTITASLPFIEVDLNLTPQQMSMFINGLKYIIPCQSRLYRKSIEQLVTEQYQSISTTDERTKQTFQALEYLLHDLYSKPLTKKLTIRAQREYKIVKSIQHILRQRSDIVIRPTDKSKVFYIGKATDFGRKAEEYMLKTEAYQEITNGRCPVVYNLHAVQTLLDYLETRHVLTKQQRKNISPNMNKLELGHYHGLPKPHKSGTPLRPIVACIHAPVTLVSKFLNDLLATIYLKIARETTFINGIDVIRKLEKYVKDDHLQLTTKFITGDVNDLYTMIPSEGALQALARFCIKHSQQNRIGTFTIDHIMKMARLILDNNCFAYNNKYYKQIRGGAMGSAFTQVLANIYMYEWKQDLIKHQALNKEIYGRFAKY
;
A
#
# COMPACT_ATOMS: atom_id res chain seq x y z
N MET A 1 17.92 11.26 26.76
CA MET A 1 16.75 10.93 25.91
C MET A 1 17.12 11.25 24.47
N SER A 2 16.99 10.24 23.63
CA SER A 2 17.80 10.03 22.42
C SER A 2 17.37 10.91 21.24
N ILE A 3 18.30 11.60 20.59
CA ILE A 3 18.06 12.35 19.34
C ILE A 3 17.38 11.49 18.25
N TYR A 4 17.48 10.16 18.37
CA TYR A 4 16.95 9.16 17.44
C TYR A 4 15.47 8.80 17.65
N THR A 5 14.77 9.48 18.57
CA THR A 5 13.30 9.42 18.69
C THR A 5 12.62 10.63 18.03
N THR A 6 13.38 11.61 17.56
CA THR A 6 12.83 12.77 16.84
C THR A 6 12.66 12.43 15.37
N ILE A 7 11.46 12.64 14.84
CA ILE A 7 11.17 12.38 13.42
C ILE A 7 11.86 13.45 12.58
N THR A 8 12.87 13.04 11.81
CA THR A 8 13.41 13.86 10.73
C THR A 8 13.26 13.09 9.41
N ALA A 9 13.39 13.79 8.27
CA ALA A 9 13.21 13.19 6.96
C ALA A 9 14.27 12.11 6.60
N SER A 10 15.35 12.00 7.39
CA SER A 10 16.52 11.17 7.09
C SER A 10 16.91 10.20 8.21
N LEU A 11 16.57 10.48 9.48
CA LEU A 11 17.02 9.66 10.60
C LEU A 11 16.09 8.45 10.84
N PRO A 12 16.65 7.30 11.23
CA PRO A 12 15.85 6.18 11.72
C PRO A 12 15.19 6.55 13.06
N PHE A 13 14.02 5.98 13.29
CA PHE A 13 13.28 6.07 14.54
C PHE A 13 13.53 4.81 15.38
N ILE A 14 14.23 4.96 16.50
CA ILE A 14 14.75 3.84 17.29
C ILE A 14 14.20 3.93 18.72
N GLU A 15 13.39 2.95 19.12
CA GLU A 15 12.76 2.84 20.45
C GLU A 15 13.46 1.80 21.36
N VAL A 16 14.52 1.15 20.89
CA VAL A 16 15.22 0.08 21.60
C VAL A 16 16.72 0.32 21.58
N ASP A 17 17.41 -0.08 22.66
CA ASP A 17 18.86 -0.08 22.66
C ASP A 17 19.41 -1.21 21.77
N LEU A 18 20.17 -0.81 20.76
CA LEU A 18 20.77 -1.70 19.78
C LEU A 18 22.10 -2.28 20.24
N ASN A 19 22.67 -1.81 21.36
CA ASN A 19 24.01 -2.16 21.83
C ASN A 19 25.09 -1.95 20.75
N LEU A 20 24.92 -0.90 19.94
CA LEU A 20 25.91 -0.52 18.93
C LEU A 20 26.97 0.39 19.54
N THR A 21 28.22 0.20 19.13
CA THR A 21 29.30 1.14 19.45
C THR A 21 29.01 2.53 18.85
N PRO A 22 29.60 3.62 19.38
CA PRO A 22 29.38 4.97 18.84
C PRO A 22 29.67 5.08 17.34
N GLN A 23 30.70 4.37 16.85
CA GLN A 23 31.06 4.33 15.43
C GLN A 23 30.01 3.60 14.59
N GLN A 24 29.48 2.47 15.08
CA GLN A 24 28.40 1.75 14.41
C GLN A 24 27.13 2.59 14.39
N MET A 25 26.79 3.24 15.50
CA MET A 25 25.61 4.10 15.59
C MET A 25 25.70 5.28 14.64
N SER A 26 26.86 5.95 14.56
CA SER A 26 27.10 7.04 13.60
C SER A 26 26.96 6.60 12.14
N MET A 27 27.38 5.37 11.81
CA MET A 27 27.16 4.81 10.47
C MET A 27 25.67 4.49 10.23
N PHE A 28 25.00 3.94 11.25
CA PHE A 28 23.61 3.49 11.15
C PHE A 28 22.64 4.63 10.89
N ILE A 29 22.87 5.79 11.51
CA ILE A 29 21.99 6.96 11.41
C ILE A 29 22.04 7.67 10.06
N ASN A 30 23.00 7.34 9.19
CA ASN A 30 23.00 7.82 7.81
C ASN A 30 21.76 7.35 7.03
N GLY A 31 21.05 6.34 7.55
CA GLY A 31 19.75 5.91 7.06
C GLY A 31 19.81 5.13 5.77
N LEU A 32 18.63 4.79 5.25
CA LEU A 32 18.49 3.90 4.10
C LEU A 32 19.09 4.38 2.79
N LYS A 33 19.12 5.70 2.61
CA LYS A 33 19.55 6.32 1.35
C LYS A 33 21.06 6.47 1.30
N TYR A 34 21.76 6.14 2.38
CA TYR A 34 23.21 6.17 2.40
C TYR A 34 23.78 5.03 1.58
N ILE A 35 24.56 5.39 0.57
CA ILE A 35 25.28 4.45 -0.28
C ILE A 35 26.74 4.51 0.14
N ILE A 36 27.31 3.37 0.49
CA ILE A 36 28.74 3.28 0.79
C ILE A 36 29.50 3.70 -0.48
N PRO A 37 30.52 4.56 -0.40
CA PRO A 37 31.33 4.90 -1.55
C PRO A 37 31.85 3.63 -2.23
N CYS A 38 31.64 3.52 -3.54
CA CYS A 38 32.11 2.39 -4.34
C CYS A 38 31.55 1.02 -3.89
N GLN A 39 30.39 0.98 -3.23
CA GLN A 39 29.75 -0.25 -2.72
C GLN A 39 29.66 -1.36 -3.78
N SER A 40 29.37 -0.97 -5.02
CA SER A 40 29.26 -1.88 -6.16
C SER A 40 30.55 -2.64 -6.48
N ARG A 41 31.72 -2.06 -6.21
CA ARG A 41 33.03 -2.74 -6.37
C ARG A 41 33.37 -3.66 -5.20
N LEU A 42 32.58 -3.63 -4.13
CA LEU A 42 32.71 -4.52 -2.97
C LEU A 42 31.74 -5.71 -3.05
N TYR A 43 30.83 -5.72 -4.02
CA TYR A 43 29.97 -6.87 -4.33
C TYR A 43 30.67 -7.80 -5.32
N ARG A 44 30.39 -9.10 -5.21
CA ARG A 44 30.98 -10.15 -6.07
C ARG A 44 30.35 -10.25 -7.47
N LYS A 45 29.28 -9.49 -7.76
CA LYS A 45 28.61 -9.55 -9.07
C LYS A 45 29.38 -8.73 -10.10
N SER A 46 29.47 -9.21 -11.33
CA SER A 46 30.08 -8.44 -12.42
C SER A 46 29.21 -7.24 -12.78
N ILE A 47 29.81 -6.24 -13.44
CA ILE A 47 29.09 -5.05 -13.91
C ILE A 47 28.03 -5.46 -14.93
N GLU A 48 28.34 -6.41 -15.83
CA GLU A 48 27.35 -6.89 -16.80
C GLU A 48 26.15 -7.53 -16.09
N GLN A 49 26.38 -8.29 -15.02
CA GLN A 49 25.28 -8.88 -14.23
C GLN A 49 24.41 -7.81 -13.57
N LEU A 50 25.01 -6.77 -13.00
CA LEU A 50 24.26 -5.67 -12.37
C LEU A 50 23.46 -4.86 -13.39
N VAL A 51 24.04 -4.56 -14.55
CA VAL A 51 23.37 -3.85 -15.65
C VAL A 51 22.24 -4.70 -16.22
N THR A 52 22.48 -5.99 -16.46
CA THR A 52 21.47 -6.93 -17.02
C THR A 52 20.28 -7.15 -16.09
N GLU A 53 20.52 -7.27 -14.78
CA GLU A 53 19.44 -7.42 -13.77
C GLU A 53 18.55 -6.17 -13.72
N GLN A 54 19.14 -4.98 -13.81
CA GLN A 54 18.37 -3.73 -13.89
C GLN A 54 17.67 -3.58 -15.26
N TYR A 55 18.30 -4.04 -16.34
CA TYR A 55 17.80 -4.01 -17.71
C TYR A 55 16.53 -4.84 -17.91
N GLN A 56 16.47 -6.07 -17.39
CA GLN A 56 15.30 -6.94 -17.52
C GLN A 56 14.03 -6.35 -16.89
N SER A 57 14.16 -5.39 -15.96
CA SER A 57 13.02 -4.73 -15.32
C SER A 57 12.43 -3.57 -16.14
N ILE A 58 13.14 -3.08 -17.17
CA ILE A 58 12.77 -1.92 -17.99
C ILE A 58 12.71 -2.33 -19.45
N SER A 59 11.74 -3.19 -19.80
CA SER A 59 11.45 -3.49 -21.20
C SER A 59 10.65 -2.33 -21.81
N THR A 60 11.28 -1.54 -22.68
CA THR A 60 10.57 -0.54 -23.50
C THR A 60 11.07 -0.57 -24.94
N THR A 61 10.14 -0.55 -25.88
CA THR A 61 10.34 -0.55 -27.34
C THR A 61 10.81 0.79 -27.92
N ASP A 62 10.93 1.84 -27.09
CA ASP A 62 11.26 3.21 -27.50
C ASP A 62 12.77 3.41 -27.76
N GLU A 63 13.10 4.00 -28.91
CA GLU A 63 14.45 4.20 -29.43
C GLU A 63 15.23 5.27 -28.64
N ARG A 64 14.53 6.30 -28.16
CA ARG A 64 15.10 7.37 -27.32
C ARG A 64 15.53 6.85 -25.95
N THR A 65 14.72 5.93 -25.42
CA THR A 65 15.00 5.21 -24.19
C THR A 65 16.24 4.31 -24.36
N LYS A 66 16.36 3.57 -25.48
CA LYS A 66 17.57 2.77 -25.80
C LYS A 66 18.85 3.61 -25.85
N GLN A 67 18.83 4.78 -26.52
CA GLN A 67 20.00 5.67 -26.60
C GLN A 67 20.42 6.21 -25.23
N THR A 68 19.45 6.64 -24.42
CA THR A 68 19.72 7.12 -23.05
C THR A 68 20.33 6.00 -22.19
N PHE A 69 19.88 4.76 -22.37
CA PHE A 69 20.45 3.61 -21.68
C PHE A 69 21.85 3.24 -22.14
N GLN A 70 22.15 3.28 -23.44
CA GLN A 70 23.51 3.06 -23.93
C GLN A 70 24.48 4.10 -23.36
N ALA A 71 24.06 5.37 -23.27
CA ALA A 71 24.87 6.42 -22.64
C ALA A 71 25.12 6.14 -21.14
N LEU A 72 24.10 5.65 -20.42
CA LEU A 72 24.22 5.23 -19.01
C LEU A 72 25.15 4.02 -18.85
N GLU A 73 25.04 3.02 -19.73
CA GLU A 73 25.89 1.83 -19.73
C GLU A 73 27.36 2.20 -19.96
N TYR A 74 27.64 3.07 -20.94
CA TYR A 74 28.98 3.60 -21.19
C TYR A 74 29.51 4.36 -19.97
N LEU A 75 28.69 5.24 -19.38
CA LEU A 75 29.07 6.01 -18.19
C LEU A 75 29.34 5.10 -16.98
N LEU A 76 28.53 4.05 -16.78
CA LEU A 76 28.78 3.04 -15.76
C LEU A 76 30.09 2.30 -16.04
N HIS A 77 30.32 1.83 -17.26
CA HIS A 77 31.55 1.12 -17.61
C HIS A 77 32.80 1.99 -17.36
N ASP A 78 32.79 3.26 -17.79
CA ASP A 78 33.86 4.23 -17.54
C ASP A 78 34.07 4.49 -16.04
N LEU A 79 32.99 4.67 -15.28
CA LEU A 79 33.07 4.90 -13.84
C LEU A 79 33.60 3.70 -13.07
N TYR A 80 33.45 2.47 -13.58
CA TYR A 80 33.95 1.27 -12.92
C TYR A 80 35.36 0.86 -13.39
N SER A 81 35.75 1.19 -14.62
CA SER A 81 37.08 0.92 -15.16
C SER A 81 38.15 1.84 -14.55
N LYS A 82 37.79 3.07 -14.17
CA LYS A 82 38.71 4.00 -13.49
C LYS A 82 39.23 3.45 -12.16
N PRO A 83 40.53 3.44 -11.88
CA PRO A 83 41.05 2.96 -10.59
C PRO A 83 40.60 3.87 -9.44
N LEU A 84 40.26 3.27 -8.30
CA LEU A 84 39.93 4.04 -7.10
C LEU A 84 41.19 4.59 -6.44
N THR A 85 41.12 5.81 -5.92
CA THR A 85 42.21 6.35 -5.10
C THR A 85 42.36 5.53 -3.82
N LYS A 86 43.59 5.40 -3.31
CA LYS A 86 43.89 4.65 -2.06
C LYS A 86 43.01 5.11 -0.89
N LYS A 87 42.77 6.42 -0.78
CA LYS A 87 41.90 7.02 0.25
C LYS A 87 40.45 6.53 0.16
N LEU A 88 39.88 6.47 -1.05
CA LEU A 88 38.53 5.98 -1.28
C LEU A 88 38.40 4.48 -0.99
N THR A 89 39.39 3.68 -1.41
CA THR A 89 39.41 2.23 -1.16
C THR A 89 39.42 1.93 0.34
N ILE A 90 40.29 2.61 1.11
CA ILE A 90 40.36 2.45 2.57
C ILE A 90 39.02 2.84 3.23
N ARG A 91 38.44 3.97 2.81
CA ARG A 91 37.13 4.41 3.32
C ARG A 91 36.03 3.39 3.02
N ALA A 92 35.91 2.94 1.77
CA ALA A 92 34.90 1.99 1.33
C ALA A 92 34.99 0.67 2.11
N GLN A 93 36.19 0.12 2.27
CA GLN A 93 36.42 -1.11 3.05
C GLN A 93 36.05 -0.93 4.52
N ARG A 94 36.44 0.21 5.13
CA ARG A 94 36.11 0.51 6.54
C ARG A 94 34.60 0.60 6.74
N GLU A 95 33.91 1.39 5.93
CA GLU A 95 32.46 1.57 6.04
C GLU A 95 31.70 0.26 5.78
N TYR A 96 32.13 -0.52 4.79
CA TYR A 96 31.57 -1.84 4.51
C TYR A 96 31.70 -2.80 5.69
N LYS A 97 32.88 -2.85 6.34
CA LYS A 97 33.09 -3.66 7.55
C LYS A 97 32.15 -3.24 8.68
N ILE A 98 31.95 -1.93 8.88
CA ILE A 98 31.01 -1.41 9.90
C ILE A 98 29.59 -1.84 9.58
N VAL A 99 29.12 -1.65 8.35
CA VAL A 99 27.76 -2.04 7.93
C VAL A 99 27.55 -3.55 8.07
N LYS A 100 28.55 -4.37 7.70
CA LYS A 100 28.49 -5.82 7.90
C LYS A 100 28.43 -6.21 9.37
N SER A 101 29.19 -5.54 10.22
CA SER A 101 29.15 -5.74 11.66
C SER A 101 27.77 -5.40 12.25
N ILE A 102 27.17 -4.26 11.85
CA ILE A 102 25.81 -3.89 12.26
C ILE A 102 24.79 -4.94 11.79
N GLN A 103 24.86 -5.35 10.51
CA GLN A 103 23.97 -6.39 9.96
C GLN A 103 24.08 -7.70 10.75
N HIS A 104 25.28 -8.09 11.15
CA HIS A 104 25.48 -9.30 11.95
C HIS A 104 24.83 -9.16 13.32
N ILE A 105 25.07 -8.05 14.04
CA ILE A 105 24.48 -7.79 15.36
C ILE A 105 22.95 -7.81 15.28
N LEU A 106 22.36 -7.06 14.34
CA LEU A 106 20.90 -6.95 14.23
C LEU A 106 20.23 -8.26 13.81
N ARG A 107 20.89 -9.11 13.03
CA ARG A 107 20.35 -10.43 12.64
C ARG A 107 20.25 -11.41 13.80
N GLN A 108 21.09 -11.25 14.82
CA GLN A 108 21.09 -12.10 16.03
C GLN A 108 20.03 -11.65 17.04
N ARG A 109 19.43 -10.47 16.87
CA ARG A 109 18.43 -9.89 17.78
C ARG A 109 17.02 -10.31 17.34
N SER A 110 16.51 -11.41 17.90
CA SER A 110 15.12 -11.85 17.69
C SER A 110 14.10 -11.01 18.48
N ASP A 111 14.58 -10.23 19.46
CA ASP A 111 13.79 -9.36 20.33
C ASP A 111 13.48 -7.99 19.70
N ILE A 112 13.98 -7.70 18.49
CA ILE A 112 13.71 -6.44 17.79
C ILE A 112 12.91 -6.66 16.51
N VAL A 113 12.18 -5.62 16.09
CA VAL A 113 11.46 -5.56 14.82
C VAL A 113 11.94 -4.36 14.03
N ILE A 114 12.35 -4.59 12.78
CA ILE A 114 12.76 -3.55 11.84
C ILE A 114 11.66 -3.38 10.78
N ARG A 115 11.10 -2.18 10.65
CA ARG A 115 10.01 -1.89 9.69
C ARG A 115 10.14 -0.51 9.05
N PRO A 116 9.63 -0.30 7.83
CA PRO A 116 9.41 1.06 7.34
C PRO A 116 8.29 1.75 8.14
N THR A 117 8.44 3.04 8.36
CA THR A 117 7.45 3.90 9.04
C THR A 117 6.33 4.35 8.09
N ASP A 118 5.15 4.62 8.66
CA ASP A 118 4.03 5.27 7.97
C ASP A 118 4.39 6.72 7.61
N LYS A 119 4.12 7.13 6.36
CA LYS A 119 4.37 8.45 5.75
C LYS A 119 5.83 8.87 5.56
N SER A 120 6.68 8.73 6.57
CA SER A 120 8.07 9.22 6.53
C SER A 120 9.04 8.31 5.76
N LYS A 121 8.68 7.04 5.54
CA LYS A 121 9.51 6.03 4.86
C LYS A 121 10.93 5.86 5.45
N VAL A 122 11.16 6.32 6.67
CA VAL A 122 12.36 6.03 7.47
C VAL A 122 12.20 4.70 8.19
N PHE A 123 13.30 4.15 8.73
CA PHE A 123 13.29 2.87 9.43
C PHE A 123 12.86 3.04 10.87
N TYR A 124 11.97 2.17 11.31
CA TYR A 124 11.59 1.95 12.70
C TYR A 124 12.35 0.74 13.24
N ILE A 125 12.85 0.86 14.47
CA ILE A 125 13.38 -0.28 15.22
C ILE A 125 12.85 -0.21 16.65
N GLY A 126 12.13 -1.24 17.06
CA GLY A 126 11.59 -1.35 18.40
C GLY A 126 11.58 -2.79 18.87
N LYS A 127 11.10 -3.00 20.10
CA LYS A 127 10.99 -4.35 20.68
C LYS A 127 9.89 -5.16 19.99
N ALA A 128 10.15 -6.43 19.71
CA ALA A 128 9.20 -7.35 19.10
C ALA A 128 7.94 -7.54 19.96
N THR A 129 8.10 -7.61 21.28
CA THR A 129 6.99 -7.73 22.25
C THR A 129 6.08 -6.50 22.23
N ASP A 130 6.66 -5.30 22.20
CA ASP A 130 5.90 -4.05 22.13
C ASP A 130 5.16 -3.91 20.79
N PHE A 131 5.79 -4.32 19.69
CA PHE A 131 5.15 -4.37 18.38
C PHE A 131 3.97 -5.35 18.35
N GLY A 132 4.10 -6.53 18.98
CA GLY A 132 3.02 -7.50 19.15
C GLY A 132 1.85 -6.95 19.93
N ARG A 133 2.12 -6.38 21.12
CA ARG A 133 1.13 -5.71 21.97
C ARG A 133 0.37 -4.62 21.21
N LYS A 134 1.07 -3.75 20.48
CA LYS A 134 0.45 -2.68 19.67
C LYS A 134 -0.49 -3.21 18.58
N ALA A 135 -0.19 -4.38 18.00
CA ALA A 135 -1.05 -5.02 17.01
C ALA A 135 -2.31 -5.60 17.66
N GLU A 136 -2.16 -6.30 18.78
CA GLU A 136 -3.28 -6.86 19.55
C GLU A 136 -4.21 -5.75 20.07
N GLU A 137 -3.66 -4.67 20.61
CA GLU A 137 -4.42 -3.48 21.02
C GLU A 137 -5.21 -2.86 19.87
N TYR A 138 -4.62 -2.81 18.67
CA TYR A 138 -5.33 -2.33 17.48
C TYR A 138 -6.50 -3.26 17.13
N MET A 139 -6.28 -4.58 17.14
CA MET A 139 -7.32 -5.55 16.82
C MET A 139 -8.47 -5.49 17.84
N LEU A 140 -8.14 -5.41 19.13
CA LEU A 140 -9.12 -5.28 20.22
C LEU A 140 -9.91 -3.97 20.11
N LYS A 141 -9.23 -2.84 19.96
CA LYS A 141 -9.88 -1.51 19.87
C LYS A 141 -10.85 -1.39 18.70
N THR A 142 -10.52 -2.02 17.57
CA THR A 142 -11.31 -1.90 16.34
C THR A 142 -12.44 -2.93 16.26
N GLU A 143 -12.33 -4.04 16.99
CA GLU A 143 -13.23 -5.19 16.90
C GLU A 143 -13.44 -5.67 15.44
N ALA A 144 -12.47 -5.37 14.57
CA ALA A 144 -12.61 -5.60 13.13
C ALA A 144 -12.17 -7.01 12.73
N TYR A 145 -11.53 -7.75 13.64
CA TYR A 145 -10.91 -9.03 13.38
C TYR A 145 -11.38 -10.08 14.38
N GLN A 146 -11.68 -11.25 13.86
CA GLN A 146 -12.10 -12.41 14.64
C GLN A 146 -11.10 -13.54 14.44
N GLU A 147 -10.61 -14.13 15.54
CA GLU A 147 -9.76 -15.33 15.48
C GLU A 147 -10.59 -16.53 14.98
N ILE A 148 -10.01 -17.31 14.06
CA ILE A 148 -10.59 -18.56 13.56
C ILE A 148 -10.08 -19.69 14.45
N THR A 149 -10.92 -20.14 15.39
CA THR A 149 -10.51 -21.05 16.48
C THR A 149 -10.58 -22.53 16.13
N ASN A 150 -11.12 -22.90 14.96
CA ASN A 150 -11.26 -24.30 14.55
C ASN A 150 -9.92 -24.96 14.12
N GLY A 151 -8.80 -24.23 14.20
CA GLY A 151 -7.46 -24.71 13.87
C GLY A 151 -7.20 -24.98 12.38
N ARG A 152 -8.19 -24.76 11.50
CA ARG A 152 -8.07 -25.04 10.06
C ARG A 152 -7.67 -23.78 9.31
N CYS A 153 -6.62 -23.88 8.51
CA CYS A 153 -6.23 -22.81 7.59
C CYS A 153 -7.37 -22.55 6.57
N PRO A 154 -7.91 -21.32 6.48
CA PRO A 154 -9.06 -21.01 5.63
C PRO A 154 -8.72 -20.94 4.13
N VAL A 155 -7.45 -21.10 3.74
CA VAL A 155 -7.01 -20.92 2.35
C VAL A 155 -7.75 -21.81 1.36
N VAL A 156 -8.00 -23.08 1.71
CA VAL A 156 -8.70 -24.04 0.85
C VAL A 156 -10.17 -23.68 0.70
N TYR A 157 -10.82 -23.28 1.80
CA TYR A 157 -12.21 -22.82 1.78
C TYR A 157 -12.37 -21.57 0.90
N ASN A 158 -11.49 -20.59 1.09
CA ASN A 158 -11.49 -19.35 0.32
C ASN A 158 -11.23 -19.62 -1.18
N LEU A 159 -10.32 -20.55 -1.49
CA LEU A 159 -10.08 -20.99 -2.87
C LEU A 159 -11.33 -21.60 -3.50
N HIS A 160 -11.98 -22.53 -2.81
CA HIS A 160 -13.19 -23.18 -3.30
C HIS A 160 -14.30 -22.15 -3.57
N ALA A 161 -14.48 -21.18 -2.65
CA ALA A 161 -15.45 -20.10 -2.83
C ALA A 161 -15.16 -19.24 -4.07
N VAL A 162 -13.88 -18.92 -4.31
CA VAL A 162 -13.44 -18.21 -5.52
C VAL A 162 -13.70 -19.03 -6.77
N GLN A 163 -13.29 -20.30 -6.80
CA GLN A 163 -13.49 -21.19 -7.96
C GLN A 163 -14.98 -21.33 -8.29
N THR A 164 -15.82 -21.54 -7.28
CA THR A 164 -17.28 -21.63 -7.43
C THR A 164 -17.86 -20.36 -8.08
N LEU A 165 -17.42 -19.18 -7.65
CA LEU A 165 -17.86 -17.92 -8.25
C LEU A 165 -17.40 -17.79 -9.71
N LEU A 166 -16.14 -18.12 -9.99
CA LEU A 166 -15.59 -18.03 -11.34
C LEU A 166 -16.30 -18.99 -12.30
N ASP A 167 -16.61 -20.21 -11.86
CA ASP A 167 -17.35 -21.21 -12.63
C ASP A 167 -18.79 -20.75 -12.89
N TYR A 168 -19.44 -20.16 -11.88
CA TYR A 168 -20.77 -19.57 -12.02
C TYR A 168 -20.80 -18.46 -13.09
N LEU A 169 -19.77 -17.60 -13.11
CA LEU A 169 -19.67 -16.47 -14.05
C LEU A 169 -19.32 -16.93 -15.48
N GLU A 170 -18.44 -17.94 -15.62
CA GLU A 170 -18.07 -18.50 -16.93
C GLU A 170 -19.23 -19.29 -17.56
N THR A 171 -19.93 -20.13 -16.78
CA THR A 171 -21.06 -20.94 -17.26
C THR A 171 -22.20 -20.08 -17.80
N ARG A 172 -22.33 -18.84 -17.31
CA ARG A 172 -23.31 -17.84 -17.79
C ARG A 172 -22.76 -16.94 -18.90
N HIS A 173 -21.58 -17.25 -19.43
CA HIS A 173 -20.89 -16.47 -20.45
C HIS A 173 -20.64 -15.00 -20.07
N VAL A 174 -20.58 -14.69 -18.77
CA VAL A 174 -20.24 -13.36 -18.25
C VAL A 174 -18.74 -13.12 -18.36
N LEU A 175 -17.96 -14.16 -18.09
CA LEU A 175 -16.52 -14.22 -18.27
C LEU A 175 -16.17 -15.10 -19.46
N THR A 176 -15.20 -14.67 -20.25
CA THR A 176 -14.52 -15.55 -21.21
C THR A 176 -13.55 -16.48 -20.49
N LYS A 177 -13.18 -17.60 -21.13
CA LYS A 177 -12.14 -18.52 -20.62
C LYS A 177 -10.83 -17.79 -20.27
N GLN A 178 -10.45 -16.82 -21.11
CA GLN A 178 -9.24 -16.03 -20.89
C GLN A 178 -9.38 -15.09 -19.68
N GLN A 179 -10.53 -14.43 -19.53
CA GLN A 179 -10.79 -13.59 -18.36
C GLN A 179 -10.79 -14.42 -17.07
N ARG A 180 -11.47 -15.58 -17.07
CA ARG A 180 -11.44 -16.53 -15.94
C ARG A 180 -10.00 -16.89 -15.58
N LYS A 181 -9.17 -17.27 -16.56
CA LYS A 181 -7.76 -17.60 -16.34
C LYS A 181 -6.98 -16.43 -15.73
N ASN A 182 -7.20 -15.21 -16.21
CA ASN A 182 -6.50 -14.01 -15.72
C ASN A 182 -6.85 -13.65 -14.27
N ILE A 183 -8.05 -14.01 -13.81
CA ILE A 183 -8.52 -13.70 -12.45
C ILE A 183 -8.49 -14.92 -11.50
N SER A 184 -8.01 -16.07 -11.98
CA SER A 184 -7.86 -17.28 -11.19
C SER A 184 -6.59 -17.26 -10.34
N PRO A 185 -6.63 -17.68 -9.07
CA PRO A 185 -5.45 -17.74 -8.21
C PRO A 185 -4.35 -18.64 -8.78
N ASN A 186 -3.08 -18.27 -8.54
CA ASN A 186 -1.95 -19.12 -8.88
C ASN A 186 -1.77 -20.20 -7.80
N MET A 187 -2.12 -21.44 -8.14
CA MET A 187 -2.07 -22.59 -7.24
C MET A 187 -0.67 -22.86 -6.66
N ASN A 188 0.41 -22.53 -7.37
CA ASN A 188 1.79 -22.79 -6.92
C ASN A 188 2.31 -21.76 -5.92
N LYS A 189 1.62 -20.62 -5.77
CA LYS A 189 2.01 -19.52 -4.88
C LYS A 189 0.97 -19.23 -3.81
N LEU A 190 -0.12 -20.00 -3.80
CA LEU A 190 -1.31 -19.73 -2.99
C LEU A 190 -0.95 -19.67 -1.50
N GLU A 191 -1.25 -18.53 -0.87
CA GLU A 191 -0.96 -18.31 0.54
C GLU A 191 -2.08 -17.49 1.18
N LEU A 192 -2.18 -17.53 2.52
CA LEU A 192 -3.12 -16.67 3.22
C LEU A 192 -2.56 -15.24 3.33
N GLY A 193 -3.41 -14.23 3.47
CA GLY A 193 -2.91 -12.88 3.73
C GLY A 193 -2.02 -12.83 4.98
N HIS A 194 -1.11 -11.88 5.07
CA HIS A 194 -0.25 -11.70 6.24
C HIS A 194 -0.44 -10.32 6.87
N TYR A 195 -0.76 -10.28 8.16
CA TYR A 195 -0.82 -9.03 8.91
C TYR A 195 0.58 -8.51 9.20
N HIS A 196 0.80 -7.22 8.93
CA HIS A 196 1.93 -6.48 9.46
C HIS A 196 1.52 -5.03 9.75
N GLY A 197 2.15 -4.42 10.76
CA GLY A 197 1.93 -3.02 11.12
C GLY A 197 3.01 -2.10 10.55
N LEU A 198 2.62 -0.92 10.07
CA LEU A 198 3.53 0.19 9.81
C LEU A 198 3.51 1.15 11.01
N PRO A 199 4.63 1.32 11.74
CA PRO A 199 4.71 2.25 12.87
C PRO A 199 4.42 3.69 12.46
N LYS A 200 3.60 4.39 13.25
CA LYS A 200 3.28 5.81 13.07
C LYS A 200 4.04 6.65 14.09
N PRO A 201 5.34 6.94 13.89
CA PRO A 201 6.12 7.68 14.88
C PRO A 201 5.57 9.10 15.10
N HIS A 202 4.84 9.65 14.12
CA HIS A 202 4.18 10.96 14.19
C HIS A 202 2.92 11.00 15.06
N LYS A 203 2.59 9.91 15.76
CA LYS A 203 1.50 9.83 16.73
C LYS A 203 2.04 9.35 18.07
N SER A 204 1.48 9.87 19.16
CA SER A 204 1.85 9.47 20.52
C SER A 204 1.73 7.96 20.71
N GLY A 205 2.73 7.34 21.34
CA GLY A 205 2.82 5.89 21.55
C GLY A 205 3.18 5.06 20.31
N THR A 206 3.49 5.69 19.17
CA THR A 206 3.88 5.02 17.93
C THR A 206 2.92 3.88 17.52
N PRO A 207 1.60 4.15 17.39
CA PRO A 207 0.62 3.13 17.04
C PRO A 207 0.89 2.54 15.64
N LEU A 208 0.36 1.35 15.38
CA LEU A 208 0.52 0.70 14.09
C LEU A 208 -0.59 1.11 13.12
N ARG A 209 -0.23 1.27 11.84
CA ARG A 209 -1.18 1.19 10.73
C ARG A 209 -1.25 -0.27 10.30
N PRO A 210 -2.39 -0.97 10.43
CA PRO A 210 -2.49 -2.35 10.01
C PRO A 210 -2.41 -2.46 8.48
N ILE A 211 -1.72 -3.48 7.99
CA ILE A 211 -1.72 -3.87 6.58
C ILE A 211 -1.89 -5.37 6.55
N VAL A 212 -2.89 -5.82 5.79
CA VAL A 212 -3.04 -7.24 5.45
C VAL A 212 -2.51 -7.42 4.04
N ALA A 213 -1.30 -7.98 3.91
CA ALA A 213 -0.69 -8.29 2.62
C ALA A 213 -1.33 -9.55 2.04
N CYS A 214 -2.21 -9.37 1.07
CA CYS A 214 -2.89 -10.46 0.37
C CYS A 214 -2.26 -10.72 -1.00
N ILE A 215 -0.93 -10.82 -1.13
CA ILE A 215 -0.30 -10.86 -2.47
C ILE A 215 -0.69 -12.14 -3.22
N HIS A 216 -0.75 -13.27 -2.53
CA HIS A 216 -1.12 -14.57 -3.12
C HIS A 216 -2.38 -15.19 -2.52
N ALA A 217 -3.24 -14.37 -1.91
CA ALA A 217 -4.52 -14.83 -1.38
C ALA A 217 -5.51 -15.20 -2.51
N PRO A 218 -6.45 -16.15 -2.26
CA PRO A 218 -7.41 -16.56 -3.28
C PRO A 218 -8.25 -15.40 -3.86
N VAL A 219 -8.60 -14.41 -3.05
CA VAL A 219 -9.47 -13.30 -3.46
C VAL A 219 -8.74 -12.18 -4.21
N THR A 220 -7.41 -12.21 -4.28
CA THR A 220 -6.61 -11.05 -4.69
C THR A 220 -6.86 -10.62 -6.12
N LEU A 221 -6.90 -11.57 -7.05
CA LEU A 221 -7.10 -11.25 -8.47
C LEU A 221 -8.54 -10.84 -8.76
N VAL A 222 -9.52 -11.45 -8.09
CA VAL A 222 -10.93 -10.99 -8.13
C VAL A 222 -11.05 -9.58 -7.57
N SER A 223 -10.36 -9.28 -6.46
CA SER A 223 -10.31 -7.96 -5.86
C SER A 223 -9.69 -6.91 -6.79
N LYS A 224 -8.61 -7.25 -7.50
CA LYS A 224 -8.00 -6.37 -8.50
C LYS A 224 -8.94 -6.14 -9.69
N PHE A 225 -9.51 -7.21 -10.21
CA PHE A 225 -10.47 -7.14 -11.32
C PHE A 225 -11.65 -6.21 -11.00
N LEU A 226 -12.26 -6.38 -9.84
CA LEU A 226 -13.39 -5.56 -9.42
C LEU A 226 -12.99 -4.11 -9.16
N ASN A 227 -11.78 -3.88 -8.63
CA ASN A 227 -11.23 -2.53 -8.51
C ASN A 227 -11.10 -1.85 -9.87
N ASP A 228 -10.47 -2.51 -10.85
CA ASP A 228 -10.20 -1.92 -12.16
C ASP A 228 -11.50 -1.57 -12.90
N LEU A 229 -12.54 -2.41 -12.73
CA LEU A 229 -13.88 -2.17 -13.26
C LEU A 229 -14.53 -0.91 -12.64
N LEU A 230 -14.49 -0.78 -11.32
CA LEU A 230 -15.24 0.26 -10.59
C LEU A 230 -14.48 1.58 -10.45
N ALA A 231 -13.15 1.54 -10.31
CA ALA A 231 -12.33 2.72 -10.03
C ALA A 231 -12.42 3.74 -11.16
N THR A 232 -12.40 3.27 -12.42
CA THR A 232 -12.56 4.12 -13.61
C THR A 232 -13.91 4.84 -13.63
N ILE A 233 -14.97 4.13 -13.27
CA ILE A 233 -16.33 4.66 -13.23
C ILE A 233 -16.48 5.67 -12.10
N TYR A 234 -16.02 5.31 -10.91
CA TYR A 234 -15.96 6.20 -9.75
C TYR A 234 -15.21 7.50 -10.08
N LEU A 235 -14.03 7.40 -10.67
CA LEU A 235 -13.21 8.56 -11.04
C LEU A 235 -13.94 9.50 -11.99
N LYS A 236 -14.63 8.95 -12.99
CA LYS A 236 -15.41 9.73 -13.95
C LYS A 236 -16.56 10.48 -13.27
N ILE A 237 -17.28 9.81 -12.38
CA ILE A 237 -18.49 10.35 -11.72
C ILE A 237 -18.13 11.33 -10.60
N ALA A 238 -17.12 11.02 -9.80
CA ALA A 238 -16.75 11.78 -8.61
C ALA A 238 -15.61 12.78 -8.86
N ARG A 239 -15.25 13.07 -10.12
CA ARG A 239 -14.08 13.88 -10.50
C ARG A 239 -14.08 15.25 -9.84
N GLU A 240 -15.21 15.94 -9.85
CA GLU A 240 -15.36 17.29 -9.30
C GLU A 240 -15.14 17.31 -7.78
N THR A 241 -15.53 16.26 -7.07
CA THR A 241 -15.47 16.18 -5.60
C THR A 241 -14.30 15.35 -5.07
N THR A 242 -13.37 14.97 -5.95
CA THR A 242 -12.19 14.18 -5.62
C THR A 242 -10.92 14.95 -5.99
N PHE A 243 -9.99 15.03 -5.05
CA PHE A 243 -8.65 15.58 -5.26
C PHE A 243 -7.67 14.43 -5.54
N ILE A 244 -6.99 14.50 -6.69
CA ILE A 244 -6.01 13.49 -7.10
C ILE A 244 -4.67 13.74 -6.42
N ASN A 245 -4.22 14.99 -6.37
CA ASN A 245 -2.96 15.42 -5.78
C ASN A 245 -3.00 16.91 -5.44
N GLY A 246 -1.91 17.46 -4.90
CA GLY A 246 -1.83 18.88 -4.54
C GLY A 246 -2.01 19.84 -5.74
N ILE A 247 -1.50 19.47 -6.91
CA ILE A 247 -1.67 20.27 -8.14
C ILE A 247 -3.15 20.34 -8.54
N ASP A 248 -3.88 19.24 -8.40
CA ASP A 248 -5.32 19.18 -8.66
C ASP A 248 -6.12 20.09 -7.72
N VAL A 249 -5.72 20.19 -6.45
CA VAL A 249 -6.32 21.14 -5.50
C VAL A 249 -6.08 22.58 -5.95
N ILE A 250 -4.84 22.92 -6.29
CA ILE A 250 -4.47 24.27 -6.75
C ILE A 250 -5.30 24.66 -7.98
N ARG A 251 -5.39 23.79 -8.99
CA ARG A 251 -6.18 24.05 -10.20
C ARG A 251 -7.66 24.30 -9.90
N LYS A 252 -8.24 23.56 -8.96
CA LYS A 252 -9.63 23.76 -8.54
C LYS A 252 -9.82 25.07 -7.78
N LEU A 253 -8.85 25.46 -6.95
CA LEU A 253 -8.85 26.75 -6.27
C LEU A 253 -8.67 27.92 -7.25
N GLU A 254 -7.80 27.79 -8.25
CA GLU A 254 -7.64 28.80 -9.31
C GLU A 254 -8.94 29.00 -10.08
N LYS A 255 -9.66 27.92 -10.38
CA LYS A 255 -11.00 28.00 -10.98
C LYS A 255 -11.98 28.73 -10.03
N TYR A 256 -11.98 28.37 -8.76
CA TYR A 256 -12.82 29.00 -7.75
C TYR A 256 -12.57 30.52 -7.62
N VAL A 257 -11.30 30.94 -7.77
CA VAL A 257 -10.90 32.36 -7.82
C VAL A 257 -11.42 33.02 -9.11
N LYS A 258 -11.24 32.37 -10.27
CA LYS A 258 -11.72 32.90 -11.57
C LYS A 258 -13.23 33.08 -11.61
N ASP A 259 -13.96 32.24 -10.89
CA ASP A 259 -15.42 32.32 -10.76
C ASP A 259 -15.87 33.37 -9.71
N ASP A 260 -14.94 34.14 -9.13
CA ASP A 260 -15.16 35.16 -8.08
C ASP A 260 -15.80 34.62 -6.79
N HIS A 261 -15.61 33.32 -6.53
CA HIS A 261 -16.14 32.68 -5.33
C HIS A 261 -15.20 32.78 -4.12
N LEU A 262 -13.92 33.14 -4.32
CA LEU A 262 -12.95 33.30 -3.24
C LEU A 262 -13.01 34.72 -2.66
N GLN A 263 -13.62 34.84 -1.48
CA GLN A 263 -13.77 36.10 -0.75
C GLN A 263 -12.80 36.18 0.45
N LEU A 264 -12.51 37.38 0.94
CA LEU A 264 -11.70 37.59 2.16
C LEU A 264 -12.30 36.92 3.41
N THR A 265 -13.60 36.68 3.40
CA THR A 265 -14.36 35.99 4.46
C THR A 265 -14.35 34.46 4.33
N THR A 266 -13.74 33.91 3.27
CA THR A 266 -13.70 32.47 3.01
C THR A 266 -12.90 31.74 4.08
N LYS A 267 -13.48 30.71 4.67
CA LYS A 267 -12.81 29.85 5.67
C LYS A 267 -12.42 28.52 5.05
N PHE A 268 -11.18 28.10 5.29
CA PHE A 268 -10.70 26.77 4.89
C PHE A 268 -10.90 25.81 6.05
N ILE A 269 -11.65 24.73 5.80
CA ILE A 269 -11.92 23.67 6.77
C ILE A 269 -11.28 22.39 6.25
N THR A 270 -10.53 21.71 7.12
CA THR A 270 -9.96 20.39 6.82
C THR A 270 -10.44 19.37 7.85
N GLY A 271 -10.65 18.13 7.41
CA GLY A 271 -11.07 17.03 8.27
C GLY A 271 -10.37 15.73 7.89
N ASP A 272 -10.10 14.89 8.89
CA ASP A 272 -9.51 13.56 8.71
C ASP A 272 -10.49 12.48 9.17
N VAL A 273 -10.65 11.44 8.36
CA VAL A 273 -11.48 10.27 8.71
C VAL A 273 -10.58 9.18 9.24
N ASN A 274 -10.68 8.93 10.54
CA ASN A 274 -9.87 7.92 11.21
C ASN A 274 -10.25 6.51 10.74
N ASP A 275 -9.23 5.72 10.40
CA ASP A 275 -9.33 4.27 10.16
C ASP A 275 -10.46 3.84 9.20
N LEU A 276 -10.73 4.66 8.18
CA LEU A 276 -11.85 4.48 7.24
C LEU A 276 -12.00 3.03 6.76
N TYR A 277 -10.93 2.40 6.27
CA TYR A 277 -11.01 1.06 5.68
C TYR A 277 -11.42 -0.03 6.66
N THR A 278 -11.02 0.06 7.92
CA THR A 278 -11.36 -0.94 8.95
C THR A 278 -12.70 -0.64 9.63
N MET A 279 -13.13 0.64 9.61
CA MET A 279 -14.31 1.09 10.36
C MET A 279 -15.62 1.11 9.58
N ILE A 280 -15.57 1.12 8.24
CA ILE A 280 -16.79 1.05 7.42
C ILE A 280 -17.55 -0.27 7.72
N PRO A 281 -18.85 -0.21 8.06
CA PRO A 281 -19.67 -1.41 8.18
C PRO A 281 -19.77 -2.13 6.83
N SER A 282 -19.48 -3.43 6.78
CA SER A 282 -19.43 -4.20 5.53
C SER A 282 -20.76 -4.16 4.76
N GLU A 283 -21.89 -4.33 5.45
CA GLU A 283 -23.22 -4.23 4.83
C GLU A 283 -23.54 -2.80 4.34
N GLY A 284 -23.18 -1.78 5.11
CA GLY A 284 -23.34 -0.38 4.69
C GLY A 284 -22.52 -0.05 3.44
N ALA A 285 -21.31 -0.60 3.33
CA ALA A 285 -20.46 -0.49 2.15
C ALA A 285 -21.09 -1.15 0.91
N LEU A 286 -21.61 -2.36 1.09
CA LEU A 286 -22.27 -3.11 0.02
C LEU A 286 -23.55 -2.42 -0.45
N GLN A 287 -24.35 -1.86 0.47
CA GLN A 287 -25.52 -1.06 0.11
C GLN A 287 -25.16 0.21 -0.65
N ALA A 288 -24.10 0.91 -0.23
CA ALA A 288 -23.59 2.08 -0.95
C ALA A 288 -23.11 1.70 -2.36
N LEU A 289 -22.39 0.59 -2.49
CA LEU A 289 -21.97 0.05 -3.78
C LEU A 289 -23.18 -0.28 -4.67
N ALA A 290 -24.19 -0.95 -4.14
CA ALA A 290 -25.39 -1.29 -4.89
C ALA A 290 -26.09 -0.04 -5.43
N ARG A 291 -26.32 0.98 -4.58
CA ARG A 291 -26.91 2.27 -4.99
C ARG A 291 -26.09 2.95 -6.07
N PHE A 292 -24.77 3.00 -5.89
CA PHE A 292 -23.85 3.59 -6.86
C PHE A 292 -23.93 2.86 -8.21
N CYS A 293 -23.89 1.53 -8.22
CA CYS A 293 -24.00 0.73 -9.43
C CYS A 293 -25.38 0.91 -10.11
N ILE A 294 -26.48 0.92 -9.36
CA ILE A 294 -27.83 1.16 -9.92
C ILE A 294 -27.87 2.50 -10.63
N LYS A 295 -27.43 3.57 -9.94
CA LYS A 295 -27.47 4.95 -10.45
C LYS A 295 -26.61 5.18 -11.69
N HIS A 296 -25.53 4.42 -11.83
CA HIS A 296 -24.49 4.68 -12.84
C HIS A 296 -24.26 3.53 -13.83
N SER A 297 -25.08 2.49 -13.76
CA SER A 297 -25.11 1.42 -14.76
C SER A 297 -25.83 1.84 -16.03
N GLN A 298 -25.55 1.15 -17.12
CA GLN A 298 -26.34 1.21 -18.34
C GLN A 298 -27.13 -0.09 -18.44
N GLN A 299 -28.46 -0.03 -18.50
CA GLN A 299 -29.33 -1.21 -18.57
C GLN A 299 -29.06 -2.23 -17.43
N ASN A 300 -28.87 -1.75 -16.20
CA ASN A 300 -28.51 -2.56 -15.02
C ASN A 300 -27.20 -3.37 -15.18
N ARG A 301 -26.29 -2.88 -16.03
CA ARG A 301 -24.98 -3.49 -16.29
C ARG A 301 -23.84 -2.49 -16.24
N ILE A 302 -22.67 -3.00 -15.88
CA ILE A 302 -21.39 -2.33 -16.01
C ILE A 302 -20.50 -3.27 -16.86
N GLY A 303 -20.25 -2.89 -18.11
CA GLY A 303 -19.69 -3.80 -19.09
C GLY A 303 -20.59 -5.02 -19.28
N THR A 304 -20.03 -6.22 -19.17
CA THR A 304 -20.78 -7.49 -19.27
C THR A 304 -21.43 -7.91 -17.95
N PHE A 305 -21.15 -7.23 -16.84
CA PHE A 305 -21.57 -7.64 -15.51
C PHE A 305 -22.87 -6.98 -15.10
N THR A 306 -23.82 -7.79 -14.62
CA THR A 306 -25.00 -7.27 -13.92
C THR A 306 -24.59 -6.78 -12.53
N ILE A 307 -25.44 -5.97 -11.92
CA ILE A 307 -25.24 -5.50 -10.55
C ILE A 307 -25.14 -6.69 -9.58
N ASP A 308 -25.95 -7.73 -9.76
CA ASP A 308 -25.88 -8.97 -8.96
C ASP A 308 -24.50 -9.66 -9.05
N HIS A 309 -23.89 -9.74 -10.24
CA HIS A 309 -22.54 -10.29 -10.38
C HIS A 309 -21.50 -9.47 -9.62
N ILE A 310 -21.60 -8.15 -9.69
CA ILE A 310 -20.73 -7.21 -8.96
C ILE A 310 -20.88 -7.39 -7.45
N MET A 311 -22.12 -7.49 -6.96
CA MET A 311 -22.41 -7.69 -5.54
C MET A 311 -21.91 -9.05 -5.03
N LYS A 312 -22.04 -10.12 -5.83
CA LYS A 312 -21.49 -11.44 -5.50
C LYS A 312 -19.96 -11.42 -5.40
N MET A 313 -19.27 -10.78 -6.34
CA MET A 313 -17.81 -10.59 -6.27
C MET A 313 -17.42 -9.76 -5.05
N ALA A 314 -18.10 -8.63 -4.80
CA ALA A 314 -17.82 -7.76 -3.67
C ALA A 314 -17.98 -8.48 -2.32
N ARG A 315 -19.09 -9.21 -2.15
CA ARG A 315 -19.38 -9.99 -0.95
C ARG A 315 -18.36 -11.10 -0.75
N LEU A 316 -18.00 -11.83 -1.82
CA LEU A 316 -16.95 -12.86 -1.77
C LEU A 316 -15.63 -12.27 -1.24
N ILE A 317 -15.20 -11.12 -1.76
CA ILE A 317 -13.94 -10.48 -1.34
C ILE A 317 -13.97 -10.10 0.15
N LEU A 318 -15.07 -9.52 0.63
CA LEU A 318 -15.20 -9.10 2.04
C LEU A 318 -15.30 -10.31 2.98
N ASP A 319 -16.10 -11.32 2.62
CA ASP A 319 -16.37 -12.48 3.48
C ASP A 319 -15.20 -13.45 3.59
N ASN A 320 -14.30 -13.45 2.60
CA ASN A 320 -13.15 -14.37 2.53
C ASN A 320 -11.82 -13.65 2.79
N ASN A 321 -11.86 -12.47 3.40
CA ASN A 321 -10.67 -11.73 3.81
C ASN A 321 -10.10 -12.32 5.10
N CYS A 322 -9.25 -13.33 4.95
CA CYS A 322 -8.59 -14.04 6.03
C CYS A 322 -7.07 -13.86 5.96
N PHE A 323 -6.41 -13.83 7.12
CA PHE A 323 -4.97 -13.66 7.23
C PHE A 323 -4.36 -14.44 8.38
N ALA A 324 -3.07 -14.70 8.29
CA ALA A 324 -2.26 -15.27 9.36
C ALA A 324 -1.54 -14.15 10.11
N TYR A 325 -1.52 -14.26 11.43
CA TYR A 325 -0.75 -13.41 12.32
C TYR A 325 -0.36 -14.19 13.58
N ASN A 326 0.91 -14.12 13.97
CA ASN A 326 1.41 -14.75 15.20
C ASN A 326 0.95 -16.22 15.39
N ASN A 327 1.14 -17.06 14.37
CA ASN A 327 0.71 -18.47 14.34
C ASN A 327 -0.79 -18.73 14.51
N LYS A 328 -1.62 -17.70 14.36
CA LYS A 328 -3.08 -17.78 14.40
C LYS A 328 -3.68 -17.32 13.08
N TYR A 329 -4.91 -17.73 12.83
CA TYR A 329 -5.71 -17.31 11.68
C TYR A 329 -6.80 -16.34 12.12
N TYR A 330 -7.02 -15.32 11.33
CA TYR A 330 -8.03 -14.30 11.57
C TYR A 330 -8.86 -14.07 10.33
N LYS A 331 -10.14 -13.75 10.54
CA LYS A 331 -11.04 -13.20 9.54
C LYS A 331 -11.32 -11.74 9.86
N GLN A 332 -11.24 -10.87 8.87
CA GLN A 332 -11.73 -9.50 9.02
C GLN A 332 -13.25 -9.50 8.88
N ILE A 333 -13.95 -9.13 9.95
CA ILE A 333 -15.42 -9.14 10.04
C ILE A 333 -16.03 -7.74 9.84
N ARG A 334 -15.21 -6.69 9.90
CA ARG A 334 -15.62 -5.30 9.68
C ARG A 334 -14.67 -4.58 8.74
N GLY A 335 -15.23 -3.76 7.85
CA GLY A 335 -14.48 -3.03 6.85
C GLY A 335 -13.83 -3.95 5.81
N GLY A 336 -12.80 -3.45 5.14
CA GLY A 336 -11.99 -4.21 4.19
C GLY A 336 -10.51 -4.19 4.54
N ALA A 337 -9.76 -5.16 4.02
CA ALA A 337 -8.31 -5.21 4.22
C ALA A 337 -7.64 -3.99 3.57
N MET A 338 -6.79 -3.29 4.32
CA MET A 338 -6.03 -2.15 3.79
C MET A 338 -5.10 -2.52 2.63
N GLY A 339 -4.77 -3.81 2.44
CA GLY A 339 -4.00 -4.31 1.30
C GLY A 339 -4.83 -4.91 0.16
N SER A 340 -6.16 -4.89 0.25
CA SER A 340 -7.05 -5.32 -0.83
C SER A 340 -7.32 -4.14 -1.79
N ALA A 341 -7.11 -4.35 -3.09
CA ALA A 341 -7.36 -3.35 -4.12
C ALA A 341 -8.82 -2.86 -4.12
N PHE A 342 -9.77 -3.79 -3.94
CA PHE A 342 -11.20 -3.49 -3.97
C PHE A 342 -11.63 -2.62 -2.77
N THR A 343 -11.01 -2.82 -1.60
CA THR A 343 -11.35 -2.06 -0.38
C THR A 343 -11.21 -0.55 -0.60
N GLN A 344 -10.23 -0.14 -1.39
CA GLN A 344 -9.96 1.26 -1.68
C GLN A 344 -11.10 1.91 -2.49
N VAL A 345 -11.49 1.31 -3.62
CA VAL A 345 -12.61 1.83 -4.42
C VAL A 345 -13.93 1.73 -3.66
N LEU A 346 -14.16 0.66 -2.90
CA LEU A 346 -15.37 0.49 -2.10
C LEU A 346 -15.50 1.60 -1.05
N ALA A 347 -14.43 1.91 -0.34
CA ALA A 347 -14.43 3.00 0.64
C ALA A 347 -14.62 4.38 -0.02
N ASN A 348 -14.12 4.57 -1.24
CA ASN A 348 -14.35 5.78 -2.00
C ASN A 348 -15.81 5.93 -2.43
N ILE A 349 -16.44 4.87 -2.91
CA ILE A 349 -17.86 4.82 -3.23
C ILE A 349 -18.71 5.06 -1.98
N TYR A 350 -18.41 4.38 -0.87
CA TYR A 350 -19.11 4.57 0.40
C TYR A 350 -19.08 6.03 0.86
N MET A 351 -17.89 6.63 0.86
CA MET A 351 -17.75 8.04 1.24
C MET A 351 -18.42 9.00 0.24
N TYR A 352 -18.49 8.65 -1.05
CA TYR A 352 -19.22 9.42 -2.04
C TYR A 352 -20.72 9.39 -1.81
N GLU A 353 -21.29 8.23 -1.51
CA GLU A 353 -22.69 8.09 -1.14
C GLU A 353 -23.01 8.81 0.17
N TRP A 354 -22.15 8.70 1.18
CA TRP A 354 -22.35 9.33 2.49
C TRP A 354 -22.32 10.86 2.43
N LYS A 355 -21.53 11.45 1.52
CA LYS A 355 -21.36 12.91 1.42
C LYS A 355 -22.29 13.60 0.43
N GLN A 356 -23.31 12.91 -0.11
CA GLN A 356 -24.15 13.48 -1.17
C GLN A 356 -24.83 14.80 -0.76
N ASP A 357 -25.33 14.90 0.48
CA ASP A 357 -26.01 16.11 0.93
C ASP A 357 -25.04 17.27 1.15
N LEU A 358 -23.83 16.98 1.62
CA LEU A 358 -22.75 17.96 1.66
C LEU A 358 -22.39 18.45 0.25
N ILE A 359 -22.25 17.55 -0.73
CA ILE A 359 -21.97 17.94 -2.12
C ILE A 359 -23.07 18.84 -2.68
N LYS A 360 -24.34 18.50 -2.45
CA LYS A 360 -25.48 19.31 -2.88
C LYS A 360 -25.46 20.70 -2.22
N HIS A 361 -25.26 20.76 -0.91
CA HIS A 361 -25.15 22.02 -0.18
C HIS A 361 -24.05 22.91 -0.73
N GLN A 362 -22.86 22.34 -0.95
CA GLN A 362 -21.71 23.08 -1.45
C GLN A 362 -21.96 23.59 -2.88
N ALA A 363 -22.56 22.77 -3.74
CA ALA A 363 -22.95 23.20 -5.08
C ALA A 363 -23.97 24.34 -5.08
N LEU A 364 -24.98 24.29 -4.19
CA LEU A 364 -26.00 25.34 -4.05
C LEU A 364 -25.42 26.66 -3.55
N ASN A 365 -24.46 26.60 -2.62
CA ASN A 365 -23.85 27.79 -2.01
C ASN A 365 -22.58 28.25 -2.74
N LYS A 366 -22.25 27.64 -3.89
CA LYS A 366 -21.04 27.94 -4.67
C LYS A 366 -19.76 27.78 -3.84
N GLU A 367 -19.73 26.79 -2.95
CA GLU A 367 -18.58 26.46 -2.10
C GLU A 367 -17.71 25.37 -2.74
N ILE A 368 -16.41 25.37 -2.43
CA ILE A 368 -15.48 24.34 -2.90
C ILE A 368 -15.37 23.18 -1.90
N TYR A 369 -15.63 21.98 -2.39
CA TYR A 369 -15.42 20.75 -1.64
C TYR A 369 -14.61 19.73 -2.45
N GLY A 370 -13.68 19.07 -1.77
CA GLY A 370 -13.07 17.86 -2.32
C GLY A 370 -12.45 16.99 -1.25
N ARG A 371 -12.38 15.69 -1.56
CA ARG A 371 -11.73 14.68 -0.71
C ARG A 371 -10.54 14.10 -1.46
N PHE A 372 -9.40 13.99 -0.78
CA PHE A 372 -8.29 13.19 -1.27
C PHE A 372 -8.72 11.72 -1.33
N ALA A 373 -8.84 11.19 -2.54
CA ALA A 373 -8.99 9.75 -2.71
C ALA A 373 -7.59 9.16 -2.81
N LYS A 374 -7.31 8.15 -1.99
CA LYS A 374 -6.15 7.29 -2.23
C LYS A 374 -6.50 6.42 -3.43
N TYR A 375 -5.67 6.48 -4.46
CA TYR A 375 -5.62 5.53 -5.57
C TYR A 375 -4.31 4.78 -5.48
#